data_AF-A0A9W7Z8N8-F1
#
_entry.id   AF-A0A9W7Z8N8-F1
#
_cell.length_a   1.000
_cell.length_b   1.000
_cell.length_c   1.000
_cell.angle_alpha   90.00
_cell.angle_beta   90.00
_cell.angle_gamma   90.00
#
_symmetry.space_group_name_H-M   'P 1'
#
loop_
_entity.id
_entity.type
_entity.pdbx_description
1 polymer ?
#
loop_
_entity_poly.entity_id
_entity_poly.type
_entity_poly.pdbx_seq_one_letter_code
_entity_poly.pdbx_strand_id
1 'polypeptide(L)' 'QRGQEWPAKDEEQFKAAIGQKYEDEGHPFFASARLWDDGVIRPADTRRTLALALSAALNAPIPRTQFGVFRM' A
#
# COMPACT_ATOMS: atom_id res chain seq x y z
N GLN A 1 -1.00 -8.48 34.64
CA GLN A 1 0.34 -8.85 35.15
C GLN A 1 1.35 -8.01 34.39
N ARG A 2 1.95 -7.01 35.05
CA ARG A 2 3.00 -6.15 34.47
C ARG A 2 4.34 -6.63 35.04
N GLY A 3 5.28 -7.00 34.18
CA GLY A 3 6.67 -7.29 34.57
C GLY A 3 7.11 -8.76 34.59
N GLN A 4 6.51 -9.66 33.81
CA GLN A 4 7.12 -10.98 33.57
C GLN A 4 7.99 -10.90 32.30
N GLU A 5 9.26 -11.29 32.42
CA GLU A 5 10.13 -11.53 31.26
C GLU A 5 9.56 -12.70 30.46
N TRP A 6 9.45 -12.51 29.15
CA TRP A 6 8.91 -13.54 28.28
C TRP A 6 9.98 -14.61 28.03
N PRO A 7 9.63 -15.91 28.10
CA PRO A 7 10.47 -16.93 27.51
C PRO A 7 10.74 -16.59 26.04
N ALA A 8 11.99 -16.70 25.59
CA ALA A 8 12.39 -16.31 24.24
C ALA A 8 11.53 -16.96 23.14
N LYS A 9 11.10 -18.21 23.36
CA LYS A 9 10.20 -18.94 22.46
C LYS A 9 8.80 -18.30 22.37
N ASP A 10 8.25 -17.84 23.48
CA ASP A 10 6.93 -17.21 23.51
C ASP A 10 6.97 -15.83 22.82
N GLU A 11 8.09 -15.12 22.98
CA GLU A 11 8.34 -13.85 22.28
C GLU A 11 8.49 -14.05 20.77
N GLU A 12 9.25 -15.06 20.35
CA GLU A 12 9.41 -15.42 18.94
C GLU A 12 8.07 -15.82 18.30
N GLN A 13 7.28 -16.66 18.97
CA GLN A 13 5.97 -17.08 18.48
C GLN A 13 5.00 -15.90 18.31
N PHE A 14 4.98 -14.98 19.28
CA PHE A 14 4.15 -13.79 19.19
C PHE A 14 4.57 -12.87 18.04
N LYS A 15 5.87 -12.62 17.90
CA LYS A 15 6.41 -11.81 16.78
C LYS A 15 6.14 -12.48 15.44
N ALA A 16 6.32 -13.79 15.34
CA ALA A 16 6.08 -14.56 14.12
C ALA A 16 4.63 -14.45 13.65
N ALA A 17 3.65 -14.54 14.57
CA ALA A 17 2.24 -14.39 14.23
C ALA A 17 1.91 -13.00 13.65
N ILE A 18 2.49 -11.94 14.24
CA ILE A 18 2.32 -10.57 13.72
C ILE A 18 3.02 -10.45 12.36
N GLY A 19 4.25 -10.94 12.23
CA GLY A 19 5.00 -10.91 10.97
C GLY A 19 4.24 -11.58 9.84
N GLN A 20 3.69 -12.77 10.08
CA GLN A 20 2.89 -13.49 9.10
C GLN A 20 1.65 -12.71 8.68
N LYS A 21 0.96 -12.08 9.64
CA LYS A 21 -0.19 -11.23 9.32
C LYS A 21 0.21 -10.08 8.39
N TYR A 22 1.33 -9.41 8.64
CA TYR A 22 1.81 -8.32 7.78
C TYR A 22 2.22 -8.83 6.39
N GLU A 23 2.77 -10.03 6.28
CA GLU A 23 3.10 -10.64 4.99
C GLU A 23 1.82 -10.92 4.17
N ASP A 24 0.83 -11.56 4.81
CA ASP A 24 -0.43 -11.91 4.16
C ASP A 24 -1.24 -10.67 3.76
N GLU A 25 -1.34 -9.68 4.66
CA GLU A 25 -2.12 -8.45 4.44
C GLU A 25 -1.35 -7.40 3.62
N GLY A 26 -0.02 -7.48 3.56
CA GLY A 26 0.85 -6.62 2.77
C GLY A 26 1.05 -7.09 1.33
N HIS A 27 0.65 -8.33 1.01
CA HIS A 27 0.80 -8.89 -0.32
C HIS A 27 -0.03 -8.09 -1.36
N PRO A 28 0.47 -7.84 -2.59
CA PRO A 28 -0.23 -7.02 -3.59
C PRO A 28 -1.67 -7.48 -3.88
N PHE A 29 -1.93 -8.79 -3.87
CA PHE A 29 -3.28 -9.31 -4.07
C PHE A 29 -4.24 -9.05 -2.91
N PHE A 30 -3.75 -8.86 -1.69
CA PHE A 30 -4.59 -8.49 -0.56
C PHE A 30 -5.14 -7.07 -0.73
N ALA A 31 -4.29 -6.14 -1.17
CA ALA A 31 -4.65 -4.76 -1.49
C ALA A 31 -5.60 -4.69 -2.70
N SER A 32 -5.25 -5.37 -3.79
CA SER A 32 -6.01 -5.31 -5.05
C SER A 32 -7.38 -5.97 -4.93
N ALA A 33 -7.53 -7.04 -4.14
CA ALA A 33 -8.84 -7.64 -3.81
C ALA A 33 -9.78 -6.69 -3.04
N ARG A 34 -9.24 -5.61 -2.46
CA ARG A 34 -9.97 -4.58 -1.70
C ARG A 34 -10.02 -3.23 -2.39
N LEU A 35 -9.55 -3.16 -3.64
CA LEU A 35 -9.51 -1.93 -4.45
C LEU A 35 -8.73 -0.80 -3.76
N TRP A 36 -7.69 -1.13 -3.00
CA TRP A 36 -6.76 -0.11 -2.51
C TRP A 36 -5.88 0.43 -3.65
N ASP A 37 -5.74 -0.35 -4.71
CA ASP A 37 -5.13 -0.01 -5.99
C ASP A 37 -6.11 -0.33 -7.14
N ASP A 38 -5.85 0.26 -8.31
CA ASP A 38 -6.61 0.01 -9.54
C ASP A 38 -6.12 -1.25 -10.31
N GLY A 39 -5.22 -2.04 -9.72
CA GLY A 39 -4.72 -3.29 -10.28
C GLY A 39 -3.20 -3.47 -10.18
N VAL A 40 -2.79 -4.71 -9.93
CA VAL A 40 -1.38 -5.14 -10.00
C VAL A 40 -0.97 -5.34 -11.46
N ILE A 41 0.11 -4.67 -11.89
CA ILE A 41 0.65 -4.77 -13.25
C ILE A 41 2.02 -5.42 -13.28
N ARG A 42 2.39 -6.00 -14.43
CA ARG A 42 3.77 -6.43 -14.65
C ARG A 42 4.68 -5.19 -14.67
N PRO A 43 5.85 -5.20 -14.01
CA PRO A 43 6.75 -4.05 -14.01
C PRO A 43 7.12 -3.54 -15.42
N ALA A 44 7.28 -4.45 -16.38
CA ALA A 44 7.57 -4.12 -17.78
C ALA A 44 6.45 -3.33 -18.49
N ASP A 45 5.20 -3.42 -18.04
CA ASP A 45 4.05 -2.74 -18.65
C ASP A 45 3.87 -1.29 -18.16
N THR A 46 4.60 -0.86 -17.13
CA THR A 46 4.45 0.45 -16.47
C THR A 46 4.37 1.62 -17.45
N ARG A 47 5.28 1.67 -18.44
CA ARG A 47 5.29 2.72 -19.47
C ARG A 47 3.99 2.76 -20.26
N ARG A 48 3.49 1.59 -20.68
CA ARG A 48 2.28 1.49 -21.50
C ARG A 48 1.05 1.88 -20.67
N THR A 49 0.95 1.39 -19.44
CA THR A 49 -0.15 1.72 -18.53
C THR A 49 -0.23 3.22 -18.28
N LEU A 50 0.91 3.87 -17.95
CA LEU A 50 0.97 5.32 -17.75
C LEU A 50 0.63 6.11 -19.02
N ALA A 51 1.12 5.68 -20.19
CA ALA A 51 0.82 6.35 -21.45
C ALA A 51 -0.69 6.35 -21.77
N LEU A 52 -1.37 5.21 -21.55
CA LEU A 52 -2.80 5.11 -21.74
C LEU A 52 -3.58 5.93 -20.70
N ALA A 53 -3.18 5.88 -19.43
CA ALA A 53 -3.83 6.64 -18.35
C ALA A 53 -3.72 8.16 -18.59
N LEU A 54 -2.55 8.65 -19.00
CA LEU A 54 -2.36 10.07 -19.36
C LEU A 54 -3.20 10.45 -20.58
N SER A 55 -3.21 9.63 -21.63
CA SER A 55 -4.04 9.86 -22.81
C SER A 55 -5.53 9.93 -22.45
N ALA A 56 -6.00 9.11 -21.51
CA ALA A 56 -7.37 9.15 -21.02
C ALA A 56 -7.65 10.42 -20.21
N ALA A 57 -6.75 10.79 -19.28
CA ALA A 57 -6.90 11.96 -18.42
C ALA A 57 -6.97 13.29 -19.19
N LEU A 58 -6.27 13.38 -20.33
CA LEU A 58 -6.24 14.59 -21.17
C LEU A 58 -7.55 14.89 -21.92
N ASN A 59 -8.58 14.05 -21.77
CA ASN A 59 -9.94 14.39 -22.24
C ASN A 59 -10.65 15.41 -21.33
N ALA A 60 -10.11 15.69 -20.14
CA ALA A 60 -10.59 16.74 -19.25
C ALA A 60 -9.61 17.93 -19.21
N PRO A 61 -10.10 19.17 -19.03
CA PRO A 61 -9.22 20.34 -18.87
C PRO A 61 -8.40 20.24 -17.59
N ILE A 62 -7.15 20.70 -17.64
CA ILE A 62 -6.25 20.74 -16.47
C ILE A 62 -6.65 21.94 -15.59
N PRO A 63 -7.11 21.73 -14.34
CA PRO A 63 -7.54 22.81 -13.46
C PRO A 63 -6.35 23.55 -12.83
N ARG A 64 -6.57 24.80 -12.43
CA ARG A 64 -5.60 25.55 -11.61
C ARG A 64 -5.63 25.02 -10.16
N THR A 65 -4.46 24.68 -9.61
CA THR A 65 -4.34 24.27 -8.21
C THR A 65 -4.50 25.47 -7.25
N GLN A 66 -5.27 25.27 -6.18
CA GLN A 66 -5.37 26.18 -5.04
C GLN A 66 -5.03 25.39 -3.78
N PHE A 67 -4.05 25.86 -3.01
CA PHE A 67 -3.63 25.20 -1.77
C PHE A 67 -4.42 25.71 -0.57
N GLY A 68 -4.56 24.85 0.46
CA GLY A 68 -5.05 25.24 1.78
C GLY A 68 -3.96 25.94 2.62
N VAL A 69 -4.18 26.01 3.94
CA VAL A 69 -3.21 26.61 4.87
C VAL A 69 -2.04 25.67 5.10
N PHE A 70 -0.82 26.16 4.92
CA PHE A 70 0.40 25.46 5.33
C PHE A 70 0.66 25.66 6.83
N ARG A 71 0.89 24.56 7.56
CA ARG A 71 1.38 24.59 8.95
C ARG A 71 2.90 24.56 8.91
N MET A 72 3.52 25.67 9.32
CA MET A 72 4.98 25.84 9.44
C MET A 72 5.50 25.36 10.80
#